data_AF-A0A8J5KP55-F1
#
_entry.id   AF-A0A8J5KP55-F1
#
_cell.length_a   1.000
_cell.length_b   1.000
_cell.length_c   1.000
_cell.angle_alpha   90.00
_cell.angle_beta   90.00
_cell.angle_gamma   90.00
#
_symmetry.space_group_name_H-M   'P 1'
#
loop_
_entity.id
_entity.type
_entity.pdbx_description
1 polymer ?
#
loop_
_entity_poly.entity_id
_entity_poly.type
_entity_poly.pdbx_seq_one_letter_code
_entity_poly.pdbx_strand_id
1 'polypeptide(L)'
;MNTSPPSFLKSVELRLLRCTLSQPNCPPPPSSPPQPQPQPHALRPQVESLVDAIEQGRFADAFSSDATRLVFGFSESWEFENSHNCAARFYGEVERAADAFLSDAGSAAWLQVLDAESDSDVDAEGRCGLLMCLGVAALLAFTQQNVTGPIREFSPFPLRFPQSEEGRKDGGGEWDAWARNQLASVGSDVQGKFSLLQYFIYARILFMKIKEVVLERRTSCINGCQTLYWWLSRLLLLQQRILEESSSSLYNSLLLLKACILEQFGDFGNVAGYWGSMLLEGEALSIVSLAHLETGIIEHKYGRVDSSRSHLERAEEACGLHLVVTGALGFRTIYQVDAKPQLILAANKHEESHAQIQNHSSGSESKDCDDRGFNDCSDILMIPNLVENGTYENPNGNFTHINKDINLTSIQQAVILAQCLHLQRRSRDDELSGWEMAPYIEAIHSQHQVCYTISSFCDILRIRWESTRSRTKQRALMMMDKLVRARLKWALVHIGPLAKL
;
A
#
# COMPACT_ATOMS: atom_id res chain seq x y z
N MET A 1 31.24 14.72 -8.89
CA MET A 1 31.34 13.46 -8.13
C MET A 1 30.96 12.35 -9.10
N ASN A 2 31.87 11.45 -9.43
CA ASN A 2 31.57 10.29 -10.27
C ASN A 2 30.65 9.36 -9.45
N THR A 3 29.34 9.47 -9.64
CA THR A 3 28.39 8.53 -9.08
C THR A 3 28.40 7.29 -9.95
N SER A 4 28.88 6.17 -9.40
CA SER A 4 28.67 4.84 -9.97
C SER A 4 27.19 4.67 -10.35
N PRO A 5 26.86 4.02 -11.48
CA PRO A 5 25.47 3.77 -11.82
C PRO A 5 24.77 3.05 -10.65
N PRO A 6 23.54 3.43 -10.30
CA PRO A 6 22.81 2.78 -9.22
C PRO A 6 22.63 1.30 -9.54
N SER A 7 22.70 0.44 -8.52
CA SER A 7 22.61 -1.01 -8.72
C SER A 7 21.25 -1.42 -9.26
N PHE A 8 21.20 -2.58 -9.94
CA PHE A 8 19.98 -3.08 -10.56
C PHE A 8 18.89 -3.30 -9.51
N LEU A 9 19.26 -3.88 -8.36
CA LEU A 9 18.33 -4.13 -7.27
C LEU A 9 17.69 -2.83 -6.72
N LYS A 10 18.45 -1.74 -6.58
CA LYS A 10 17.91 -0.44 -6.14
C LYS A 10 16.83 0.09 -7.08
N SER A 11 16.98 -0.15 -8.38
CA SER A 11 15.97 0.19 -9.39
C SER A 11 14.68 -0.56 -9.17
N VAL A 12 14.79 -1.88 -8.97
CA VAL A 12 13.66 -2.76 -8.68
C VAL A 12 12.95 -2.32 -7.40
N GLU A 13 13.69 -2.04 -6.33
CA GLU A 13 13.12 -1.57 -5.06
C GLU A 13 12.33 -0.27 -5.20
N LEU A 14 12.88 0.72 -5.91
CA LEU A 14 12.22 2.01 -6.11
C LEU A 14 10.90 1.84 -6.88
N ARG A 15 10.93 1.04 -7.96
CA ARG A 15 9.74 0.74 -8.76
C ARG A 15 8.66 0.02 -7.96
N LEU A 16 9.04 -0.98 -7.15
CA LEU A 16 8.11 -1.68 -6.27
C LEU A 16 7.50 -0.73 -5.21
N LEU A 17 8.29 0.18 -4.62
CA LEU A 17 7.76 1.18 -3.69
C LEU A 17 6.80 2.17 -4.37
N ARG A 18 7.11 2.62 -5.59
CA ARG A 18 6.23 3.51 -6.39
C ARG A 18 4.85 2.90 -6.63
N CYS A 19 4.74 1.58 -6.76
CA CYS A 19 3.45 0.88 -6.87
C CYS A 19 2.51 1.16 -5.68
N THR A 20 3.07 1.50 -4.51
CA THR A 20 2.29 1.84 -3.31
C THR A 20 1.99 3.31 -3.14
N LEU A 21 2.62 4.18 -3.93
CA LEU A 21 2.54 5.64 -3.80
C LEU A 21 1.42 6.30 -4.61
N SER A 22 0.61 5.53 -5.34
CA SER A 22 -0.56 6.02 -6.11
C SER A 22 -0.24 7.29 -6.92
N GLN A 23 0.47 7.16 -8.05
CA GLN A 23 0.45 8.21 -9.07
C GLN A 23 -0.66 7.89 -10.08
N PRO A 24 -1.68 8.75 -10.26
CA PRO A 24 -2.76 8.48 -11.20
C PRO A 24 -2.31 8.45 -12.66
N ASN A 25 -1.15 9.00 -13.00
CA ASN A 25 -0.59 8.98 -14.35
C ASN A 25 0.90 9.35 -14.27
N CYS A 26 1.78 8.39 -14.02
CA CYS A 26 3.12 8.52 -14.56
C CYS A 26 3.08 7.88 -15.95
N PRO A 27 3.49 8.58 -17.04
CA PRO A 27 3.72 7.88 -18.29
C PRO A 27 4.68 6.71 -18.00
N PRO A 28 4.49 5.54 -18.63
CA PRO A 28 5.45 4.47 -18.49
C PRO A 28 6.84 5.04 -18.77
N PRO A 29 7.88 4.65 -18.01
CA PRO A 29 9.24 5.04 -18.34
C PRO A 29 9.46 4.73 -19.84
N PRO A 30 10.18 5.59 -20.58
CA PRO A 30 10.40 5.37 -22.00
C PRO A 30 10.89 3.94 -22.19
N SER A 31 10.12 3.17 -22.97
CA SER A 31 10.40 1.76 -23.24
C SER A 31 11.87 1.61 -23.59
N SER A 32 12.59 0.84 -22.78
CA SER A 32 13.96 0.42 -23.08
C SER A 32 14.01 -0.05 -24.54
N PRO A 33 15.05 0.29 -25.32
CA PRO A 33 15.17 -0.22 -26.68
C PRO A 33 15.03 -1.75 -26.67
N PRO A 34 14.43 -2.35 -27.71
CA PRO A 34 14.16 -3.78 -27.75
C PRO A 34 15.48 -4.52 -27.53
N GLN A 35 15.62 -5.12 -26.35
CA GLN A 35 16.76 -5.96 -26.05
C GLN A 35 16.69 -7.22 -26.95
N PRO A 36 17.84 -7.73 -27.40
CA PRO A 36 17.89 -8.99 -28.14
C PRO A 36 17.17 -10.09 -27.34
N GLN A 37 16.62 -11.08 -28.07
CA GLN A 37 15.82 -12.18 -27.52
C GLN A 37 16.35 -12.64 -26.16
N PRO A 38 15.50 -12.69 -25.11
CA PRO A 38 15.95 -13.04 -23.78
C PRO A 38 16.57 -14.43 -23.84
N GLN A 39 17.84 -14.53 -23.45
CA GLN A 39 18.40 -15.84 -23.15
C GLN A 39 17.57 -16.43 -21.99
N PRO A 40 17.12 -17.69 -22.09
CA PRO A 40 16.19 -18.29 -21.12
C PRO A 40 16.71 -18.33 -19.67
N HIS A 41 18.00 -18.05 -19.44
CA HIS A 41 18.67 -18.12 -18.14
C HIS A 41 19.02 -16.74 -17.54
N ALA A 42 18.74 -15.63 -18.22
CA ALA A 42 19.06 -14.31 -17.69
C ALA A 42 18.00 -13.86 -16.65
N LEU A 43 18.43 -13.64 -15.41
CA LEU A 43 17.53 -13.25 -14.31
C LEU A 43 16.97 -11.83 -14.44
N ARG A 44 17.76 -10.86 -14.95
CA ARG A 44 17.34 -9.45 -15.02
C ARG A 44 16.07 -9.22 -15.87
N PRO A 45 15.96 -9.74 -17.11
CA PRO A 45 14.74 -9.60 -17.90
C PRO A 45 13.51 -10.23 -17.23
N GLN A 46 13.70 -11.35 -16.52
CA GLN A 46 12.63 -11.99 -15.76
C GLN A 46 12.16 -11.08 -14.61
N VAL A 47 13.08 -10.49 -13.86
CA VAL A 47 12.75 -9.53 -12.79
C VAL A 47 12.06 -8.29 -13.34
N GLU A 48 12.53 -7.70 -14.44
CA GLU A 48 11.87 -6.54 -15.05
C GLU A 48 10.43 -6.87 -15.49
N SER A 49 10.23 -8.04 -16.12
CA SER A 49 8.89 -8.51 -16.48
C SER A 49 7.96 -8.69 -15.27
N LEU A 50 8.49 -9.17 -14.14
CA LEU A 50 7.73 -9.26 -12.88
C LEU A 50 7.35 -7.88 -12.34
N VAL A 51 8.29 -6.93 -12.34
CA VAL A 51 8.02 -5.55 -11.89
C VAL A 51 6.96 -4.89 -12.76
N ASP A 52 7.05 -5.04 -14.10
CA ASP A 52 6.05 -4.51 -15.04
C ASP A 52 4.66 -5.09 -14.76
N ALA A 53 4.57 -6.39 -14.46
CA ALA A 53 3.30 -7.03 -14.11
C ALA A 53 2.74 -6.48 -12.79
N ILE A 54 3.59 -6.24 -11.80
CA ILE A 54 3.21 -5.67 -10.49
C ILE A 54 2.71 -4.22 -10.66
N GLU A 55 3.43 -3.39 -11.43
CA GLU A 55 3.05 -1.99 -11.71
C GLU A 55 1.69 -1.90 -12.41
N GLN A 56 1.36 -2.86 -13.28
CA GLN A 56 0.07 -2.95 -13.97
C GLN A 56 -1.03 -3.61 -13.11
N GLY A 57 -0.71 -3.99 -11.86
CA GLY A 57 -1.61 -4.69 -10.95
C GLY A 57 -1.96 -6.10 -11.41
N ARG A 58 -1.19 -6.72 -12.32
CA ARG A 58 -1.37 -8.09 -12.81
C ARG A 58 -0.62 -9.10 -11.94
N PHE A 59 -0.94 -9.13 -10.64
CA PHE A 59 -0.22 -9.96 -9.67
C PHE A 59 -0.29 -11.46 -9.96
N ALA A 60 -1.39 -11.95 -10.56
CA ALA A 60 -1.55 -13.37 -10.93
C ALA A 60 -0.50 -13.84 -11.95
N ASP A 61 -0.06 -12.94 -12.85
CA ASP A 61 0.90 -13.25 -13.91
C ASP A 61 2.29 -13.54 -13.33
N ALA A 62 2.65 -12.91 -12.20
CA ALA A 62 3.90 -13.18 -11.51
C ALA A 62 4.05 -14.67 -11.15
N PHE A 63 2.97 -15.28 -10.68
CA PHE A 63 2.93 -16.69 -10.25
C PHE A 63 2.87 -17.69 -11.40
N SER A 64 2.42 -17.25 -12.58
CA SER A 64 2.38 -18.10 -13.78
C SER A 64 3.62 -17.94 -14.67
N SER A 65 4.56 -17.08 -14.28
CA SER A 65 5.76 -16.75 -15.04
C SER A 65 6.83 -17.85 -14.98
N ASP A 66 7.71 -17.87 -15.97
CA ASP A 66 8.88 -18.75 -16.00
C ASP A 66 9.85 -18.46 -14.84
N ALA A 67 9.86 -17.22 -14.32
CA ALA A 67 10.62 -16.84 -13.13
C ALA A 67 10.19 -17.63 -11.89
N THR A 68 8.89 -17.86 -11.72
CA THR A 68 8.35 -18.68 -10.63
C THR A 68 8.73 -20.15 -10.83
N ARG A 69 8.67 -20.67 -12.06
CA ARG A 69 9.08 -22.06 -12.37
C ARG A 69 10.56 -22.31 -12.13
N LEU A 70 11.40 -21.32 -12.41
CA LEU A 70 12.85 -21.38 -12.21
C LEU A 70 13.21 -21.64 -10.74
N VAL A 71 12.46 -21.08 -9.79
CA VAL A 71 12.69 -21.29 -8.35
C VAL A 71 11.86 -22.45 -7.79
N PHE A 72 10.59 -22.55 -8.19
CA PHE A 72 9.61 -23.45 -7.57
C PHE A 72 9.14 -24.55 -8.51
N GLY A 73 9.99 -24.99 -9.44
CA GLY A 73 9.66 -26.03 -10.43
C GLY A 73 9.20 -27.36 -9.83
N PHE A 74 9.60 -27.66 -8.59
CA PHE A 74 9.11 -28.83 -7.84
C PHE A 74 7.58 -28.84 -7.68
N SER A 75 6.92 -27.69 -7.73
CA SER A 75 5.47 -27.59 -7.57
C SER A 75 4.71 -28.28 -8.70
N GLU A 76 5.28 -28.34 -9.91
CA GLU A 76 4.63 -28.97 -11.07
C GLU A 76 4.52 -30.50 -10.94
N SER A 77 5.33 -31.13 -10.09
CA SER A 77 5.28 -32.56 -9.77
C SER A 77 4.73 -32.86 -8.38
N TRP A 78 4.18 -31.85 -7.68
CA TRP A 78 3.69 -32.03 -6.31
C TRP A 78 2.39 -32.84 -6.26
N GLU A 79 2.39 -33.89 -5.43
CA GLU A 79 1.19 -34.69 -5.13
C GLU A 79 0.34 -33.99 -4.08
N PHE A 80 -0.81 -33.46 -4.50
CA PHE A 80 -1.71 -32.73 -3.61
C PHE A 80 -2.51 -33.67 -2.71
N GLU A 81 -2.52 -33.35 -1.42
CA GLU A 81 -3.40 -33.94 -0.42
C GLU A 81 -4.00 -32.81 0.41
N ASN A 82 -5.32 -32.81 0.61
CA ASN A 82 -6.00 -31.80 1.42
C ASN A 82 -5.81 -32.10 2.91
N SER A 83 -4.61 -31.87 3.44
CA SER A 83 -4.27 -32.08 4.86
C SER A 83 -3.29 -31.03 5.38
N HIS A 84 -3.33 -30.75 6.69
CA HIS A 84 -2.38 -29.86 7.36
C HIS A 84 -0.92 -30.30 7.16
N ASN A 85 -0.67 -31.61 7.14
CA ASN A 85 0.67 -32.15 6.97
C ASN A 85 1.19 -31.98 5.53
N CYS A 86 0.33 -32.10 4.52
CA CYS A 86 0.72 -31.81 3.14
C CYS A 86 1.05 -30.33 2.96
N ALA A 87 0.22 -29.42 3.50
CA ALA A 87 0.49 -27.99 3.49
C ALA A 87 1.84 -27.64 4.16
N ALA A 88 2.10 -28.17 5.35
CA ALA A 88 3.36 -27.96 6.06
C ALA A 88 4.59 -28.44 5.27
N ARG A 89 4.51 -29.63 4.67
CA ARG A 89 5.58 -30.18 3.81
C ARG A 89 5.81 -29.32 2.57
N PHE A 90 4.74 -28.89 1.92
CA PHE A 90 4.80 -28.04 0.73
C PHE A 90 5.49 -26.71 1.02
N TYR A 91 5.05 -25.99 2.06
CA TYR A 91 5.66 -24.70 2.40
C TYR A 91 7.06 -24.82 2.99
N GLY A 92 7.39 -25.96 3.61
CA GLY A 92 8.78 -26.28 3.95
C GLY A 92 9.66 -26.53 2.72
N GLU A 93 9.10 -27.05 1.63
CA GLU A 93 9.80 -27.16 0.34
C GLU A 93 9.97 -25.79 -0.33
N VAL A 94 8.95 -24.93 -0.27
CA VAL A 94 9.05 -23.52 -0.72
C VAL A 94 10.22 -22.82 -0.03
N GLU A 95 10.32 -22.99 1.28
CA GLU A 95 11.41 -22.41 2.08
C GLU A 95 12.79 -22.93 1.63
N ARG A 96 12.94 -24.26 1.46
CA ARG A 96 14.19 -24.89 1.02
C ARG A 96 14.58 -24.51 -0.40
N ALA A 97 13.62 -24.42 -1.32
CA ALA A 97 13.85 -23.99 -2.69
C ALA A 97 14.28 -22.51 -2.76
N ALA A 98 13.65 -21.63 -1.97
CA ALA A 98 14.05 -20.23 -1.89
C ALA A 98 15.46 -20.06 -1.31
N ASP A 99 15.80 -20.82 -0.27
CA ASP A 99 17.14 -20.81 0.33
C ASP A 99 18.21 -21.34 -0.65
N ALA A 100 17.94 -22.48 -1.30
CA ALA A 100 18.83 -23.05 -2.31
C ALA A 100 19.05 -22.07 -3.47
N PHE A 101 17.98 -21.43 -3.94
CA PHE A 101 18.06 -20.44 -5.00
C PHE A 101 18.91 -19.22 -4.62
N LEU A 102 18.78 -18.72 -3.39
CA LEU A 102 19.63 -17.62 -2.90
C LEU A 102 21.07 -18.04 -2.62
N SER A 103 21.32 -19.31 -2.30
CA SER A 103 22.65 -19.83 -1.92
C SER A 103 23.46 -20.39 -3.07
N ASP A 104 22.82 -20.72 -4.20
CA ASP A 104 23.47 -21.25 -5.39
C ASP A 104 24.34 -20.20 -6.16
N ALA A 105 24.50 -18.98 -5.61
CA ALA A 105 25.49 -18.01 -6.06
C ALA A 105 26.97 -18.51 -5.99
N GLY A 106 27.22 -19.71 -5.44
CA GLY A 106 28.55 -20.32 -5.35
C GLY A 106 28.66 -21.82 -5.62
N SER A 107 27.58 -22.54 -5.96
CA SER A 107 27.60 -24.02 -6.09
C SER A 107 27.61 -24.55 -7.53
N ALA A 108 27.40 -23.70 -8.54
CA ALA A 108 27.45 -24.12 -9.94
C ALA A 108 28.90 -24.22 -10.45
N ALA A 109 29.68 -25.14 -9.87
CA ALA A 109 31.03 -25.50 -10.32
C ALA A 109 31.08 -26.03 -11.78
N TRP A 110 29.94 -26.26 -12.41
CA TRP A 110 29.79 -26.71 -13.79
C TRP A 110 29.35 -25.60 -14.78
N LEU A 111 28.93 -24.42 -14.28
CA LEU A 111 28.64 -23.23 -15.11
C LEU A 111 29.87 -22.34 -15.33
N GLN A 112 30.92 -22.48 -14.50
CA GLN A 112 32.20 -21.76 -14.66
C GLN A 112 32.92 -22.04 -15.99
N VAL A 113 32.51 -23.07 -16.73
CA VAL A 113 33.13 -23.45 -18.01
C VAL A 113 32.48 -22.74 -19.21
N LEU A 114 31.28 -22.17 -19.07
CA LEU A 114 30.55 -21.57 -20.20
C LEU A 114 30.25 -20.08 -20.06
N ASP A 115 30.35 -19.49 -18.85
CA ASP A 115 29.97 -18.08 -18.65
C ASP A 115 30.97 -17.30 -17.78
N ALA A 116 32.24 -17.29 -18.20
CA ALA A 116 33.32 -16.56 -17.52
C ALA A 116 33.17 -15.01 -17.53
N GLU A 117 32.03 -14.48 -18.02
CA GLU A 117 31.73 -13.05 -18.11
C GLU A 117 30.57 -12.60 -17.19
N SER A 118 29.86 -13.51 -16.50
CA SER A 118 28.79 -13.12 -15.58
C SER A 118 29.35 -12.72 -14.21
N ASP A 119 29.29 -11.43 -13.89
CA ASP A 119 29.65 -10.87 -12.59
C ASP A 119 28.80 -11.50 -11.47
N SER A 120 29.42 -12.16 -10.49
CA SER A 120 28.74 -12.90 -9.41
C SER A 120 27.80 -12.01 -8.59
N ASP A 121 28.11 -10.72 -8.48
CA ASP A 121 27.29 -9.74 -7.77
C ASP A 121 25.99 -9.43 -8.52
N VAL A 122 26.03 -9.48 -9.86
CA VAL A 122 24.87 -9.24 -10.73
C VAL A 122 23.85 -10.38 -10.63
N ASP A 123 24.34 -11.61 -10.51
CA ASP A 123 23.49 -12.79 -10.34
C ASP A 123 22.80 -12.77 -8.96
N ALA A 124 23.53 -12.43 -7.89
CA ALA A 124 22.96 -12.29 -6.55
C ALA A 124 21.85 -11.22 -6.47
N GLU A 125 22.06 -10.04 -7.06
CA GLU A 125 21.04 -8.99 -7.13
C GLU A 125 19.79 -9.45 -7.89
N GLY A 126 19.96 -10.18 -8.99
CA GLY A 126 18.86 -10.75 -9.77
C GLY A 126 18.03 -11.75 -8.97
N ARG A 127 18.68 -12.67 -8.25
CA ARG A 127 18.01 -13.67 -7.38
C ARG A 127 17.21 -13.01 -6.26
N CYS A 128 17.81 -12.04 -5.55
CA CYS A 128 17.12 -11.27 -4.52
C CYS A 128 15.94 -10.47 -5.09
N GLY A 129 16.15 -9.78 -6.22
CA GLY A 129 15.11 -9.00 -6.89
C GLY A 129 13.92 -9.87 -7.31
N LEU A 130 14.17 -11.08 -7.81
CA LEU A 130 13.13 -12.03 -8.22
C LEU A 130 12.27 -12.45 -7.03
N LEU A 131 12.88 -12.94 -5.95
CA LEU A 131 12.12 -13.36 -4.76
C LEU A 131 11.40 -12.18 -4.09
N MET A 132 12.01 -10.99 -4.08
CA MET A 132 11.35 -9.77 -3.63
C MET A 132 10.09 -9.49 -4.44
N CYS A 133 10.16 -9.55 -5.77
CA CYS A 133 9.00 -9.33 -6.64
C CYS A 133 7.88 -10.33 -6.37
N LEU A 134 8.20 -11.63 -6.24
CA LEU A 134 7.20 -12.67 -5.95
C LEU A 134 6.55 -12.46 -4.58
N GLY A 135 7.33 -12.10 -3.56
CA GLY A 135 6.82 -11.77 -2.23
C GLY A 135 5.91 -10.54 -2.22
N VAL A 136 6.32 -9.47 -2.92
CA VAL A 136 5.53 -8.24 -3.05
C VAL A 136 4.23 -8.50 -3.83
N ALA A 137 4.30 -9.22 -4.95
CA ALA A 137 3.12 -9.62 -5.72
C ALA A 137 2.13 -10.40 -4.86
N ALA A 138 2.61 -11.31 -4.00
CA ALA A 138 1.75 -12.12 -3.13
C ALA A 138 1.10 -11.28 -2.03
N LEU A 139 1.86 -10.36 -1.42
CA LEU A 139 1.33 -9.44 -0.42
C LEU A 139 0.29 -8.48 -1.02
N LEU A 140 0.55 -7.96 -2.22
CA LEU A 140 -0.37 -7.07 -2.92
C LEU A 140 -1.61 -7.80 -3.42
N ALA A 141 -1.50 -9.03 -3.91
CA ALA A 141 -2.64 -9.88 -4.27
C ALA A 141 -3.55 -10.15 -3.05
N PHE A 142 -2.95 -10.52 -1.91
CA PHE A 142 -3.69 -10.69 -0.66
C PHE A 142 -4.40 -9.40 -0.25
N THR A 143 -3.70 -8.26 -0.31
CA THR A 143 -4.25 -6.95 0.05
C THR A 143 -5.36 -6.52 -0.91
N GLN A 144 -5.22 -6.78 -2.21
CA GLN A 144 -6.23 -6.51 -3.22
C GLN A 144 -7.51 -7.29 -2.94
N GLN A 145 -7.41 -8.60 -2.73
CA GLN A 145 -8.59 -9.45 -2.52
C GLN A 145 -9.32 -9.12 -1.21
N ASN A 146 -8.57 -8.76 -0.16
CA ASN A 146 -9.10 -8.64 1.20
C ASN A 146 -9.33 -7.20 1.68
N VAL A 147 -8.66 -6.20 1.11
CA VAL A 147 -8.69 -4.82 1.61
C VAL A 147 -9.09 -3.82 0.52
N THR A 148 -8.29 -3.68 -0.53
CA THR A 148 -8.44 -2.55 -1.47
C THR A 148 -9.40 -2.85 -2.61
N GLY A 149 -9.63 -4.11 -2.97
CA GLY A 149 -10.34 -4.47 -4.20
C GLY A 149 -9.61 -4.01 -5.48
N PRO A 150 -10.21 -4.24 -6.66
CA PRO A 150 -11.38 -5.10 -6.90
C PRO A 150 -11.09 -6.59 -6.65
N ILE A 151 -12.12 -7.37 -6.39
CA ILE A 151 -12.01 -8.84 -6.28
C ILE A 151 -11.65 -9.38 -7.66
N ARG A 152 -10.62 -10.22 -7.73
CA ARG A 152 -10.19 -10.91 -8.95
C ARG A 152 -10.21 -12.42 -8.75
N GLU A 153 -10.20 -13.14 -9.86
CA GLU A 153 -10.03 -14.59 -9.86
C GLU A 153 -8.56 -14.91 -9.61
N PHE A 154 -8.25 -15.31 -8.39
CA PHE A 154 -6.96 -15.88 -8.01
C PHE A 154 -7.11 -17.38 -7.79
N SER A 155 -6.06 -18.12 -8.14
CA SER A 155 -5.89 -19.49 -7.65
C SER A 155 -5.91 -19.47 -6.12
N PRO A 156 -6.50 -20.48 -5.44
CA PRO A 156 -6.35 -20.60 -3.98
C PRO A 156 -4.90 -20.72 -3.53
N PHE A 157 -4.01 -21.18 -4.41
CA PHE A 157 -2.60 -21.42 -4.14
C PHE A 157 -1.70 -20.54 -5.04
N PRO A 158 -0.61 -19.96 -4.50
CA PRO A 158 0.32 -19.14 -5.28
C PRO A 158 1.16 -19.95 -6.27
N LEU A 159 1.25 -21.26 -6.13
CA LEU A 159 2.00 -22.15 -7.02
C LEU A 159 1.07 -23.18 -7.65
N ARG A 160 1.31 -23.55 -8.91
CA ARG A 160 0.48 -24.51 -9.67
C ARG A 160 0.98 -25.94 -9.42
N PHE A 161 0.04 -26.88 -9.30
CA PHE A 161 0.30 -28.32 -9.23
C PHE A 161 -0.80 -29.13 -9.95
N PRO A 162 -0.55 -30.39 -10.38
CA PRO A 162 -1.36 -31.12 -11.38
C PRO A 162 -2.83 -31.37 -11.04
N GLN A 163 -3.21 -31.47 -9.76
CA GLN A 163 -4.60 -31.78 -9.34
C GLN A 163 -5.41 -30.56 -8.88
N SER A 164 -4.89 -29.34 -9.07
CA SER A 164 -5.56 -28.11 -8.61
C SER A 164 -6.90 -27.83 -9.33
N GLU A 165 -7.22 -28.53 -10.43
CA GLU A 165 -8.35 -28.19 -11.29
C GLU A 165 -9.71 -28.77 -10.86
N GLU A 166 -9.76 -29.90 -10.13
CA GLU A 166 -11.01 -30.61 -9.83
C GLU A 166 -11.70 -30.17 -8.51
N GLY A 167 -11.08 -29.28 -7.73
CA GLY A 167 -11.56 -28.86 -6.40
C GLY A 167 -12.01 -27.39 -6.27
N ARG A 168 -12.22 -26.66 -7.37
CA ARG A 168 -12.39 -25.18 -7.41
C ARG A 168 -13.56 -24.58 -6.60
N LYS A 169 -14.34 -25.37 -5.85
CA LYS A 169 -15.56 -24.88 -5.16
C LYS A 169 -15.38 -24.53 -3.69
N ASP A 170 -14.37 -25.07 -3.01
CA ASP A 170 -14.10 -24.74 -1.60
C ASP A 170 -12.70 -24.11 -1.47
N GLY A 171 -12.67 -22.84 -1.07
CA GLY A 171 -11.42 -22.10 -0.85
C GLY A 171 -10.48 -22.88 0.07
N GLY A 172 -9.25 -23.14 -0.42
CA GLY A 172 -8.08 -23.63 0.30
C GLY A 172 -8.17 -24.89 1.18
N GLY A 173 -9.36 -25.40 1.50
CA GLY A 173 -9.60 -26.56 2.36
C GLY A 173 -8.81 -26.54 3.67
N GLU A 174 -8.19 -27.67 4.00
CA GLU A 174 -7.33 -27.87 5.17
C GLU A 174 -6.05 -27.04 5.08
N TRP A 175 -5.60 -26.66 3.88
CA TRP A 175 -4.46 -25.76 3.73
C TRP A 175 -4.80 -24.33 4.16
N ASP A 176 -6.05 -23.89 3.97
CA ASP A 176 -6.55 -22.62 4.50
C ASP A 176 -6.60 -22.65 6.03
N ALA A 177 -7.08 -23.75 6.63
CA ALA A 177 -7.07 -23.96 8.07
C ALA A 177 -5.64 -23.97 8.63
N TRP A 178 -4.71 -24.66 7.97
CA TRP A 178 -3.29 -24.63 8.30
C TRP A 178 -2.73 -23.21 8.22
N ALA A 179 -3.00 -22.46 7.14
CA ALA A 179 -2.50 -21.10 6.98
C ALA A 179 -3.05 -20.16 8.06
N ARG A 180 -4.32 -20.31 8.47
CA ARG A 180 -4.89 -19.57 9.62
C ARG A 180 -4.10 -19.85 10.89
N ASN A 181 -3.80 -21.11 11.18
CA ASN A 181 -3.03 -21.49 12.37
C ASN A 181 -1.59 -20.93 12.33
N GLN A 182 -0.99 -20.80 11.14
CA GLN A 182 0.34 -20.19 10.98
C GLN A 182 0.37 -18.67 11.17
N LEU A 183 -0.79 -18.00 11.04
CA LEU A 183 -0.94 -16.56 11.21
C LEU A 183 -1.44 -16.16 12.59
N ALA A 184 -2.10 -17.09 13.29
CA ALA A 184 -2.47 -16.93 14.69
C ALA A 184 -1.24 -16.58 15.54
N SER A 185 -1.45 -15.75 16.55
CA SER A 185 -0.46 -15.42 17.57
C SER A 185 -0.88 -16.09 18.89
N VAL A 186 0.04 -16.16 19.85
CA VAL A 186 -0.27 -16.67 21.20
C VAL A 186 -1.52 -15.98 21.74
N GLY A 187 -2.60 -16.75 21.91
CA GLY A 187 -3.88 -16.28 22.45
C GLY A 187 -4.75 -15.43 21.50
N SER A 188 -4.39 -15.31 20.21
CA SER A 188 -5.14 -14.48 19.25
C SER A 188 -5.24 -15.18 17.90
N ASP A 189 -6.46 -15.50 17.51
CA ASP A 189 -6.76 -16.15 16.24
C ASP A 189 -7.03 -15.13 15.11
N VAL A 190 -7.04 -15.62 13.87
CA VAL A 190 -7.38 -14.82 12.70
C VAL A 190 -8.88 -14.50 12.69
N GLN A 191 -9.21 -13.22 12.76
CA GLN A 191 -10.58 -12.71 12.82
C GLN A 191 -11.19 -12.49 11.42
N GLY A 192 -12.12 -13.34 11.03
CA GLY A 192 -12.94 -13.16 9.83
C GLY A 192 -12.52 -14.01 8.63
N LYS A 193 -13.25 -13.84 7.53
CA LYS A 193 -13.10 -14.64 6.30
C LYS A 193 -12.16 -13.94 5.33
N PHE A 194 -10.88 -14.26 5.43
CA PHE A 194 -9.88 -13.86 4.45
C PHE A 194 -9.69 -14.95 3.39
N SER A 195 -9.50 -14.50 2.15
CA SER A 195 -9.08 -15.34 1.02
C SER A 195 -7.57 -15.26 0.83
N LEU A 196 -6.97 -16.24 0.15
CA LEU A 196 -5.55 -16.23 -0.24
C LEU A 196 -4.57 -16.19 0.95
N LEU A 197 -4.89 -16.84 2.07
CA LEU A 197 -3.99 -16.90 3.24
C LEU A 197 -2.66 -17.57 2.89
N GLN A 198 -2.68 -18.50 1.95
CA GLN A 198 -1.53 -19.15 1.32
C GLN A 198 -0.53 -18.15 0.71
N TYR A 199 -1.03 -17.09 0.08
CA TYR A 199 -0.20 -16.04 -0.53
C TYR A 199 0.51 -15.22 0.55
N PHE A 200 -0.16 -14.98 1.69
CA PHE A 200 0.44 -14.30 2.83
C PHE A 200 1.61 -15.11 3.40
N ILE A 201 1.40 -16.42 3.63
CA ILE A 201 2.44 -17.31 4.14
C ILE A 201 3.61 -17.39 3.17
N TYR A 202 3.33 -17.52 1.88
CA TYR A 202 4.33 -17.50 0.82
C TYR A 202 5.18 -16.23 0.85
N ALA A 203 4.56 -15.04 0.87
CA ALA A 203 5.27 -13.76 0.97
C ALA A 203 6.17 -13.69 2.22
N ARG A 204 5.66 -14.17 3.37
CA ARG A 204 6.39 -14.21 4.64
C ARG A 204 7.65 -15.06 4.53
N ILE A 205 7.54 -16.26 3.95
CA ILE A 205 8.69 -17.17 3.76
C ILE A 205 9.75 -16.48 2.89
N LEU A 206 9.37 -15.92 1.74
CA LEU A 206 10.32 -15.29 0.83
C LEU A 206 11.04 -14.11 1.48
N PHE A 207 10.32 -13.20 2.13
CA PHE A 207 10.95 -12.05 2.78
C PHE A 207 11.86 -12.46 3.95
N MET A 208 11.52 -13.50 4.71
CA MET A 208 12.39 -13.99 5.79
C MET A 208 13.66 -14.64 5.25
N LYS A 209 13.59 -15.44 4.18
CA LYS A 209 14.78 -16.02 3.54
C LYS A 209 15.71 -14.94 2.99
N ILE A 210 15.16 -13.92 2.34
CA ILE A 210 15.97 -12.78 1.85
C ILE A 210 16.63 -12.07 3.05
N LYS A 211 15.91 -11.87 4.16
CA LYS A 211 16.44 -11.23 5.37
C LYS A 211 17.59 -12.03 5.99
N GLU A 212 17.48 -13.35 6.08
CA GLU A 212 18.54 -14.23 6.58
C GLU A 212 19.81 -14.05 5.75
N VAL A 213 19.70 -14.09 4.42
CA VAL A 213 20.82 -13.88 3.51
C VAL A 213 21.44 -12.49 3.64
N VAL A 214 20.62 -11.44 3.75
CA VAL A 214 21.09 -10.06 3.97
C VAL A 214 21.89 -9.94 5.27
N LEU A 215 21.44 -10.60 6.34
CA LEU A 215 22.10 -10.57 7.65
C LEU A 215 23.40 -11.39 7.68
N GLU A 216 23.38 -12.58 7.09
CA GLU A 216 24.51 -13.52 7.10
C GLU A 216 25.66 -13.06 6.19
N ARG A 217 25.33 -12.51 5.01
CA ARG A 217 26.36 -12.31 4.00
C ARG A 217 27.15 -11.01 4.16
N ARG A 218 26.63 -9.93 4.77
CA ARG A 218 27.27 -8.59 4.81
C ARG A 218 28.06 -8.25 3.52
N THR A 219 27.64 -8.75 2.36
CA THR A 219 28.35 -8.59 1.11
C THR A 219 27.99 -7.22 0.54
N SER A 220 28.96 -6.54 -0.05
CA SER A 220 28.78 -5.21 -0.65
C SER A 220 27.70 -5.17 -1.74
N CYS A 221 27.37 -6.30 -2.36
CA CYS A 221 26.39 -6.41 -3.44
C CYS A 221 24.92 -6.44 -2.99
N ILE A 222 24.59 -6.94 -1.79
CA ILE A 222 23.20 -6.98 -1.28
C ILE A 222 22.85 -5.70 -0.47
N ASN A 223 23.75 -4.72 -0.45
CA ASN A 223 23.48 -3.39 0.13
C ASN A 223 22.31 -2.65 -0.57
N GLY A 224 21.79 -3.23 -1.66
CA GLY A 224 20.63 -2.83 -2.44
C GLY A 224 19.26 -3.38 -2.00
N CYS A 225 19.12 -4.13 -0.89
CA CYS A 225 17.82 -4.69 -0.44
C CYS A 225 17.25 -4.00 0.82
N GLN A 226 17.32 -2.66 0.87
CA GLN A 226 16.94 -1.90 2.07
C GLN A 226 15.42 -1.86 2.30
N THR A 227 14.63 -1.84 1.22
CA THR A 227 13.16 -1.83 1.29
C THR A 227 12.57 -3.13 1.82
N LEU A 228 13.35 -4.21 1.93
CA LEU A 228 12.91 -5.48 2.53
C LEU A 228 12.30 -5.28 3.91
N TYR A 229 12.95 -4.50 4.78
CA TYR A 229 12.43 -4.23 6.13
C TYR A 229 11.08 -3.50 6.08
N TRP A 230 10.90 -2.66 5.07
CA TRP A 230 9.64 -1.97 4.80
C TRP A 230 8.54 -2.94 4.39
N TRP A 231 8.80 -3.85 3.45
CA TRP A 231 7.84 -4.87 3.04
C TRP A 231 7.50 -5.86 4.16
N LEU A 232 8.49 -6.27 4.95
CA LEU A 232 8.28 -7.07 6.16
C LEU A 232 7.40 -6.33 7.18
N SER A 233 7.63 -5.03 7.38
CA SER A 233 6.83 -4.20 8.29
C SER A 233 5.37 -4.14 7.83
N ARG A 234 5.14 -3.91 6.53
CA ARG A 234 3.80 -3.95 5.92
C ARG A 234 3.13 -5.31 6.09
N LEU A 235 3.86 -6.40 5.89
CA LEU A 235 3.37 -7.76 6.10
C LEU A 235 2.97 -7.98 7.57
N LEU A 236 3.83 -7.68 8.53
CA LEU A 236 3.52 -7.89 9.96
C LEU A 236 2.40 -6.96 10.46
N LEU A 237 2.31 -5.72 9.95
CA LEU A 237 1.20 -4.83 10.27
C LEU A 237 -0.13 -5.37 9.70
N LEU A 238 -0.11 -5.95 8.50
CA LEU A 238 -1.28 -6.63 7.94
C LEU A 238 -1.65 -7.88 8.75
N GLN A 239 -0.68 -8.67 9.21
CA GLN A 239 -0.93 -9.79 10.14
C GLN A 239 -1.63 -9.26 11.40
N GLN A 240 -1.12 -8.19 12.00
CA GLN A 240 -1.74 -7.59 13.19
C GLN A 240 -3.16 -7.04 12.93
N ARG A 241 -3.51 -6.71 11.69
CA ARG A 241 -4.85 -6.22 11.34
C ARG A 241 -5.86 -7.35 11.14
N ILE A 242 -5.41 -8.55 10.81
CA ILE A 242 -6.28 -9.72 10.65
C ILE A 242 -6.47 -10.52 11.95
N LEU A 243 -5.68 -10.24 12.99
CA LEU A 243 -5.82 -10.83 14.31
C LEU A 243 -6.88 -10.11 15.16
N GLU A 244 -7.57 -10.85 16.01
CA GLU A 244 -8.56 -10.30 16.96
C GLU A 244 -7.92 -9.38 17.99
N GLU A 245 -6.88 -9.86 18.67
CA GLU A 245 -6.14 -9.11 19.70
C GLU A 245 -4.77 -8.61 19.23
N SER A 246 -4.24 -7.63 19.97
CA SER A 246 -2.90 -7.08 19.73
C SER A 246 -1.80 -8.02 20.23
N SER A 247 -0.90 -8.42 19.34
CA SER A 247 0.22 -9.31 19.65
C SER A 247 1.47 -8.52 20.03
N SER A 248 1.98 -8.77 21.24
CA SER A 248 3.23 -8.14 21.71
C SER A 248 4.46 -8.63 20.95
N SER A 249 4.48 -9.88 20.48
CA SER A 249 5.60 -10.43 19.70
C SER A 249 5.68 -9.80 18.31
N LEU A 250 4.52 -9.59 17.65
CA LEU A 250 4.44 -8.84 16.40
C LEU A 250 4.86 -7.39 16.61
N TYR A 251 4.44 -6.76 17.71
CA TYR A 251 4.85 -5.40 18.04
C TYR A 251 6.37 -5.28 18.21
N ASN A 252 6.99 -6.17 18.98
CA ASN A 252 8.44 -6.17 19.18
C ASN A 252 9.20 -6.32 17.85
N SER A 253 8.70 -7.17 16.95
CA SER A 253 9.26 -7.32 15.61
C SER A 253 9.10 -6.04 14.78
N LEU A 254 7.92 -5.42 14.82
CA LEU A 254 7.65 -4.14 14.16
C LEU A 254 8.52 -2.99 14.71
N LEU A 255 8.83 -2.99 16.01
CA LEU A 255 9.73 -2.00 16.62
C LEU A 255 11.15 -2.06 16.06
N LEU A 256 11.65 -3.27 15.77
CA LEU A 256 12.95 -3.45 15.13
C LEU A 256 12.90 -3.01 13.66
N LEU A 257 11.87 -3.44 12.93
CA LEU A 257 11.71 -3.10 11.51
C LEU A 257 11.54 -1.59 11.30
N LYS A 258 10.73 -0.91 12.12
CA LYS A 258 10.56 0.54 12.03
C LYS A 258 11.88 1.28 12.26
N ALA A 259 12.73 0.80 13.18
CA ALA A 259 14.02 1.44 13.45
C ALA A 259 14.92 1.36 12.21
N CYS A 260 14.99 0.19 11.56
CA CYS A 260 15.72 0.02 10.30
C CYS A 260 15.16 0.90 9.18
N ILE A 261 13.83 0.99 9.04
CA ILE A 261 13.18 1.84 8.02
C ILE A 261 13.52 3.31 8.26
N LEU A 262 13.45 3.79 9.50
CA LEU A 262 13.73 5.20 9.81
C LEU A 262 15.21 5.54 9.66
N GLU A 263 16.11 4.63 9.99
CA GLU A 263 17.55 4.80 9.75
C GLU A 263 17.85 5.00 8.26
N GLN A 264 17.16 4.27 7.38
CA GLN A 264 17.41 4.29 5.92
C GLN A 264 16.59 5.35 5.18
N PHE A 265 15.35 5.56 5.57
CA PHE A 265 14.35 6.32 4.81
C PHE A 265 13.66 7.42 5.63
N GLY A 266 14.06 7.65 6.89
CA GLY A 266 13.46 8.68 7.76
C GLY A 266 13.94 10.10 7.49
N ASP A 267 15.04 10.27 6.75
CA ASP A 267 15.61 11.58 6.45
C ASP A 267 15.90 11.75 4.96
N PHE A 268 15.72 12.98 4.46
CA PHE A 268 15.94 13.34 3.05
C PHE A 268 17.35 12.93 2.57
N GLY A 269 18.38 13.19 3.37
CA GLY A 269 19.77 12.91 3.01
C GLY A 269 20.03 11.43 2.75
N ASN A 270 19.39 10.54 3.51
CA ASN A 270 19.57 9.09 3.37
C ASN A 270 18.86 8.58 2.11
N VAL A 271 17.61 9.02 1.88
CA VAL A 271 16.84 8.68 0.67
C VAL A 271 17.55 9.18 -0.59
N ALA A 272 17.97 10.45 -0.59
CA ALA A 272 18.68 11.06 -1.70
C ALA A 272 20.05 10.40 -1.94
N GLY A 273 20.77 10.02 -0.88
CA GLY A 273 22.02 9.28 -1.00
C GLY A 273 21.84 7.86 -1.53
N TYR A 274 20.72 7.21 -1.21
CA TYR A 274 20.48 5.82 -1.59
C TYR A 274 20.11 5.64 -3.06
N TRP A 275 19.13 6.41 -3.56
CA TRP A 275 18.65 6.33 -4.95
C TRP A 275 19.19 7.43 -5.87
N GLY A 276 19.68 8.55 -5.34
CA GLY A 276 20.34 9.59 -6.12
C GLY A 276 19.52 10.07 -7.32
N SER A 277 20.11 9.96 -8.51
CA SER A 277 19.51 10.42 -9.77
C SER A 277 18.30 9.61 -10.25
N MET A 278 17.92 8.53 -9.56
CA MET A 278 16.72 7.75 -9.90
C MET A 278 15.42 8.39 -9.42
N LEU A 279 15.52 9.33 -8.48
CA LEU A 279 14.39 9.99 -7.85
C LEU A 279 13.86 11.12 -8.73
N LEU A 280 12.54 11.25 -8.80
CA LEU A 280 11.87 12.40 -9.38
C LEU A 280 11.92 13.60 -8.41
N GLU A 281 11.65 14.80 -8.94
CA GLU A 281 11.56 16.02 -8.13
C GLU A 281 10.52 15.84 -7.00
N GLY A 282 10.91 16.13 -5.76
CA GLY A 282 10.05 15.96 -4.57
C GLY A 282 9.80 14.51 -4.12
N GLU A 283 10.27 13.50 -4.86
CA GLU A 283 10.02 12.09 -4.53
C GLU A 283 10.77 11.63 -3.28
N ALA A 284 11.97 12.15 -3.03
CA ALA A 284 12.73 11.84 -1.82
C ALA A 284 11.92 12.17 -0.56
N LEU A 285 11.36 13.38 -0.51
CA LEU A 285 10.52 13.87 0.58
C LEU A 285 9.20 13.09 0.69
N SER A 286 8.63 12.70 -0.45
CA SER A 286 7.46 11.83 -0.52
C SER A 286 7.72 10.46 0.15
N ILE A 287 8.89 9.86 -0.10
CA ILE A 287 9.30 8.61 0.55
C ILE A 287 9.52 8.80 2.05
N VAL A 288 10.18 9.89 2.47
CA VAL A 288 10.35 10.23 3.90
C VAL A 288 8.99 10.36 4.60
N SER A 289 8.06 11.08 3.97
CA SER A 289 6.70 11.24 4.48
C SER A 289 6.00 9.88 4.63
N LEU A 290 6.12 8.99 3.64
CA LEU A 290 5.55 7.65 3.71
C LEU A 290 6.15 6.80 4.85
N ALA A 291 7.47 6.86 5.05
CA ALA A 291 8.17 6.11 6.10
C ALA A 291 7.64 6.51 7.49
N HIS A 292 7.50 7.83 7.72
CA HIS A 292 6.93 8.36 8.95
C HIS A 292 5.43 8.07 9.08
N LEU A 293 4.66 8.20 8.00
CA LEU A 293 3.24 7.90 7.99
C LEU A 293 2.96 6.44 8.41
N GLU A 294 3.65 5.48 7.80
CA GLU A 294 3.48 4.06 8.14
C GLU A 294 3.91 3.76 9.58
N THR A 295 5.00 4.39 10.05
CA THR A 295 5.42 4.28 11.45
C THR A 295 4.37 4.84 12.41
N GLY A 296 3.80 6.01 12.10
CA GLY A 296 2.72 6.62 12.88
C GLY A 296 1.47 5.75 12.95
N ILE A 297 1.15 5.02 11.87
CA ILE A 297 0.05 4.05 11.80
C ILE A 297 0.33 2.80 12.65
N ILE A 298 1.58 2.31 12.68
CA ILE A 298 1.98 1.20 13.56
C ILE A 298 1.76 1.60 15.02
N GLU A 299 2.32 2.73 15.45
CA GLU A 299 2.18 3.25 16.81
C GLU A 299 0.71 3.50 17.18
N HIS A 300 -0.08 4.02 16.22
CA HIS A 300 -1.51 4.18 16.38
C HIS A 300 -2.20 2.83 16.65
N LYS A 301 -1.92 1.77 15.87
CA LYS A 301 -2.55 0.44 16.04
C LYS A 301 -2.33 -0.10 17.45
N TYR A 302 -1.13 0.09 18.01
CA TYR A 302 -0.77 -0.36 19.36
C TYR A 302 -1.05 0.66 20.48
N GLY A 303 -1.77 1.73 20.18
CA GLY A 303 -2.22 2.70 21.19
C GLY A 303 -1.14 3.61 21.76
N ARG A 304 0.01 3.75 21.08
CA ARG A 304 1.07 4.69 21.45
C ARG A 304 0.77 6.07 20.87
N VAL A 305 -0.14 6.78 21.51
CA VAL A 305 -0.68 8.06 21.00
C VAL A 305 0.43 9.08 20.78
N ASP A 306 1.31 9.32 21.75
CA ASP A 306 2.35 10.36 21.60
C ASP A 306 3.38 10.02 20.52
N SER A 307 3.81 8.75 20.46
CA SER A 307 4.74 8.29 19.40
C SER A 307 4.09 8.37 18.03
N SER A 308 2.80 8.01 17.92
CA SER A 308 2.02 8.14 16.69
C SER A 308 1.98 9.60 16.24
N ARG A 309 1.66 10.53 17.14
CA ARG A 309 1.62 11.97 16.83
C ARG A 309 2.95 12.46 16.28
N SER A 310 4.05 12.19 16.97
CA SER A 310 5.37 12.69 16.57
C SER A 310 5.76 12.23 15.16
N HIS A 311 5.40 11.00 14.78
CA HIS A 311 5.63 10.51 13.43
C HIS A 311 4.69 11.12 12.40
N LEU A 312 3.42 11.35 12.74
CA LEU A 312 2.48 12.01 11.81
C LEU A 312 2.86 13.48 11.57
N GLU A 313 3.34 14.19 12.59
CA GLU A 313 3.89 15.55 12.45
C GLU A 313 5.11 15.56 11.50
N ARG A 314 6.04 14.61 11.64
CA ARG A 314 7.16 14.47 10.70
C ARG A 314 6.72 14.12 9.28
N ALA A 315 5.70 13.27 9.12
CA ALA A 315 5.16 12.92 7.83
C ALA A 315 4.52 14.14 7.14
N GLU A 316 3.83 14.96 7.91
CA GLU A 316 3.23 16.22 7.50
C GLU A 316 4.28 17.23 7.05
N GLU A 317 5.31 17.48 7.86
CA GLU A 317 6.45 18.34 7.52
C GLU A 317 7.15 17.87 6.23
N ALA A 318 7.42 16.57 6.11
CA ALA A 318 8.12 16.01 4.95
C ALA A 318 7.34 16.17 3.64
N CYS A 319 6.01 16.09 3.67
CA CYS A 319 5.18 16.33 2.48
C CYS A 319 4.82 17.82 2.25
N GLY A 320 5.46 18.72 3.00
CA GLY A 320 5.29 20.17 2.87
C GLY A 320 3.92 20.67 3.33
N LEU A 321 3.24 19.92 4.21
CA LEU A 321 1.98 20.35 4.80
C LEU A 321 2.21 20.95 6.18
N HIS A 322 1.34 21.88 6.54
CA HIS A 322 1.14 22.29 7.93
C HIS A 322 -0.35 22.55 8.13
N LEU A 323 -1.04 21.60 8.72
CA LEU A 323 -2.49 21.52 8.84
C LEU A 323 -2.97 22.30 10.06
N VAL A 324 -3.95 23.16 9.86
CA VAL A 324 -4.62 23.90 10.93
C VAL A 324 -6.12 23.82 10.72
N VAL A 325 -6.85 23.47 11.78
CA VAL A 325 -8.30 23.59 11.81
C VAL A 325 -8.66 25.03 12.20
N THR A 326 -9.41 25.71 11.35
CA THR A 326 -9.86 27.10 11.56
C THR A 326 -11.35 27.24 11.29
N GLY A 327 -11.91 28.43 11.55
CA GLY A 327 -13.33 28.73 11.34
C GLY A 327 -13.56 29.61 10.10
N ALA A 328 -14.56 29.28 9.29
CA ALA A 328 -15.04 30.12 8.19
C ALA A 328 -16.58 30.20 8.20
N LEU A 329 -17.15 31.30 7.73
CA LEU A 329 -18.61 31.43 7.62
C LEU A 329 -19.14 30.58 6.45
N GLY A 330 -20.18 29.80 6.72
CA GLY A 330 -20.80 28.95 5.70
C GLY A 330 -22.17 28.40 6.10
N PHE A 331 -22.75 27.65 5.16
CA PHE A 331 -24.03 27.00 5.29
C PHE A 331 -23.84 25.49 5.40
N ARG A 332 -24.43 24.88 6.43
CA ARG A 332 -24.34 23.44 6.65
C ARG A 332 -25.58 22.69 6.17
N THR A 333 -26.70 23.39 6.03
CA THR A 333 -27.96 22.82 5.53
C THR A 333 -28.54 23.68 4.43
N ILE A 334 -29.22 23.04 3.46
CA ILE A 334 -29.80 23.71 2.28
C ILE A 334 -30.82 24.81 2.61
N TYR A 335 -31.49 24.74 3.77
CA TYR A 335 -32.51 25.71 4.19
C TYR A 335 -32.01 26.76 5.19
N GLN A 336 -30.70 26.79 5.47
CA GLN A 336 -30.12 27.75 6.42
C GLN A 336 -30.08 29.14 5.79
N VAL A 337 -30.65 30.14 6.47
CA VAL A 337 -30.73 31.53 5.97
C VAL A 337 -29.47 32.33 6.28
N ASP A 338 -28.96 32.22 7.52
CA ASP A 338 -27.79 32.98 7.97
C ASP A 338 -26.53 32.11 7.94
N ALA A 339 -25.43 32.64 7.43
CA ALA A 339 -24.14 31.96 7.47
C ALA A 339 -23.67 31.78 8.92
N LYS A 340 -23.19 30.58 9.25
CA LYS A 340 -22.66 30.23 10.59
C LYS A 340 -21.21 29.79 10.50
N PRO A 341 -20.41 29.98 11.56
CA PRO A 341 -19.05 29.44 11.63
C PRO A 341 -19.05 27.92 11.40
N GLN A 342 -18.22 27.47 10.46
CA GLN A 342 -17.92 26.09 10.12
C GLN A 342 -16.44 25.84 10.40
N LEU A 343 -16.11 24.67 10.93
CA LEU A 343 -14.71 24.24 11.01
C LEU A 343 -14.25 23.82 9.62
N ILE A 344 -13.06 24.28 9.22
CA ILE A 344 -12.43 24.00 7.94
C ILE A 344 -10.96 23.65 8.14
N LEU A 345 -10.41 22.84 7.23
CA LEU A 345 -9.00 22.47 7.26
C LEU A 345 -8.23 23.38 6.31
N ALA A 346 -7.23 24.07 6.86
CA ALA A 346 -6.33 24.92 6.09
C ALA A 346 -4.90 24.37 6.14
N ALA A 347 -4.12 24.63 5.08
CA ALA A 347 -2.71 24.32 5.03
C ALA A 347 -1.89 25.57 4.68
N ASN A 348 -0.70 25.68 5.24
CA ASN A 348 0.25 26.73 4.87
C ASN A 348 0.78 26.48 3.45
N LYS A 349 0.88 27.53 2.64
CA LYS A 349 1.69 27.51 1.41
C LYS A 349 3.12 27.85 1.77
N HIS A 350 4.00 26.84 1.90
CA HIS A 350 5.43 27.16 1.94
C HIS A 350 5.88 27.54 0.52
N GLU A 351 6.22 28.82 0.30
CA GLU A 351 6.59 29.38 -1.01
C GLU A 351 7.93 28.86 -1.59
N GLU A 352 8.59 27.86 -1.00
CA GLU A 352 9.91 27.38 -1.47
C GLU A 352 10.08 25.86 -1.46
N SER A 353 9.03 25.10 -1.73
CA SER A 353 9.19 23.72 -2.21
C SER A 353 8.44 23.57 -3.51
N HIS A 354 9.12 23.02 -4.51
CA HIS A 354 8.63 22.77 -5.87
C HIS A 354 7.50 21.70 -5.88
N ALA A 355 6.44 21.92 -5.12
CA ALA A 355 5.13 21.37 -5.44
C ALA A 355 4.71 22.06 -6.74
N GLN A 356 4.98 21.42 -7.87
CA GLN A 356 4.42 21.81 -9.15
C GLN A 356 2.89 21.70 -9.05
N ILE A 357 2.25 22.74 -8.53
CA ILE A 357 0.85 23.02 -8.77
C ILE A 357 0.79 23.40 -10.25
N GLN A 358 0.63 22.40 -11.11
CA GLN A 358 0.40 22.62 -12.53
C GLN A 358 -0.96 23.29 -12.69
N ASN A 359 -0.94 24.63 -12.75
CA ASN A 359 -2.05 25.43 -13.22
C ASN A 359 -2.15 25.27 -14.74
N HIS A 360 -2.68 24.14 -15.20
CA HIS A 360 -3.22 24.07 -16.56
C HIS A 360 -4.64 24.64 -16.54
N SER A 361 -4.74 25.95 -16.73
CA SER A 361 -5.97 26.63 -17.12
C SER A 361 -6.36 26.21 -18.55
N SER A 362 -6.87 24.99 -18.68
CA SER A 362 -7.60 24.57 -19.88
C SER A 362 -9.07 24.78 -19.57
N GLY A 363 -9.69 25.77 -20.23
CA GLY A 363 -11.13 25.95 -20.20
C GLY A 363 -11.81 24.68 -20.68
N SER A 364 -12.29 23.89 -19.73
CA SER A 364 -13.18 22.77 -19.99
C SER A 364 -14.46 23.08 -19.26
N GLU A 365 -15.54 23.12 -20.04
CA GLU A 365 -16.91 23.25 -19.60
C GLU A 365 -17.19 22.35 -18.40
N SER A 366 -17.99 22.88 -17.48
CA SER A 366 -18.52 22.23 -16.29
C SER A 366 -19.14 20.87 -16.63
N LYS A 367 -18.32 19.82 -16.60
CA LYS A 367 -18.82 18.49 -16.28
C LYS A 367 -18.90 18.47 -14.78
N ASP A 368 -20.12 18.66 -14.27
CA ASP A 368 -20.48 18.28 -12.92
C ASP A 368 -19.74 17.00 -12.56
N CYS A 369 -18.86 17.12 -11.57
CA CYS A 369 -18.42 15.98 -10.79
C CYS A 369 -19.71 15.27 -10.37
N ASP A 370 -20.01 14.14 -11.04
CA ASP A 370 -21.15 13.25 -10.80
C ASP A 370 -21.53 13.38 -9.33
N ASP A 371 -22.58 14.15 -9.06
CA ASP A 371 -23.04 14.46 -7.71
C ASP A 371 -23.31 13.09 -7.10
N ARG A 372 -22.40 12.65 -6.23
CA ARG A 372 -22.45 11.34 -5.59
C ARG A 372 -23.82 11.33 -4.92
N GLY A 373 -24.80 10.63 -5.51
CA GLY A 373 -26.26 10.73 -5.28
C GLY A 373 -26.79 10.46 -3.86
N PHE A 374 -26.01 10.82 -2.86
CA PHE A 374 -26.25 10.84 -1.43
C PHE A 374 -26.69 12.22 -0.93
N ASN A 375 -26.55 13.26 -1.75
CA ASN A 375 -26.98 14.62 -1.38
C ASN A 375 -28.51 14.67 -1.15
N ASP A 376 -29.26 13.80 -1.84
CA ASP A 376 -30.72 13.69 -1.73
C ASP A 376 -31.21 12.93 -0.46
N CYS A 377 -30.28 12.39 0.35
CA CYS A 377 -30.61 11.57 1.52
C CYS A 377 -30.56 12.34 2.85
N SER A 378 -30.16 13.61 2.83
CA SER A 378 -30.08 14.47 4.02
C SER A 378 -30.02 15.93 3.62
N ASP A 379 -30.77 16.80 4.32
CA ASP A 379 -30.66 18.26 4.14
C ASP A 379 -29.30 18.84 4.56
N ILE A 380 -28.47 18.04 5.26
CA ILE A 380 -27.14 18.41 5.72
C ILE A 380 -26.16 18.18 4.58
N LEU A 381 -25.43 19.21 4.16
CA LEU A 381 -24.49 19.11 3.04
C LEU A 381 -23.32 18.17 3.34
N MET A 382 -22.80 17.54 2.27
CA MET A 382 -21.61 16.69 2.37
C MET A 382 -20.35 17.49 2.71
N ILE A 383 -20.25 18.68 2.14
CA ILE A 383 -19.21 19.68 2.35
C ILE A 383 -19.96 21.00 2.58
N PRO A 384 -19.62 21.79 3.61
CA PRO A 384 -20.31 23.05 3.86
C PRO A 384 -20.09 24.01 2.69
N ASN A 385 -21.13 24.78 2.35
CA ASN A 385 -21.02 25.83 1.35
C ASN A 385 -20.49 27.10 2.03
N LEU A 386 -19.23 27.45 1.77
CA LEU A 386 -18.57 28.60 2.40
C LEU A 386 -18.94 29.90 1.68
N VAL A 387 -19.04 31.00 2.44
CA VAL A 387 -19.38 32.33 1.90
C VAL A 387 -18.19 32.94 1.15
N GLU A 388 -16.96 32.70 1.63
CA GLU A 388 -15.72 33.16 1.02
C GLU A 388 -14.64 32.06 1.10
N ASN A 389 -13.89 31.86 0.01
CA ASN A 389 -12.65 31.07 0.01
C ASN A 389 -11.50 31.99 0.47
N GLY A 390 -11.33 32.15 1.78
CA GLY A 390 -10.31 33.04 2.32
C GLY A 390 -8.93 32.39 2.41
N THR A 391 -7.90 33.13 1.99
CA THR A 391 -6.57 33.03 2.59
C THR A 391 -6.62 33.82 3.90
N TYR A 392 -6.08 33.27 4.99
CA TYR A 392 -6.09 33.94 6.29
C TYR A 392 -4.66 34.12 6.80
N GLU A 393 -4.37 35.33 7.29
CA GLU A 393 -3.11 35.67 7.92
C GLU A 393 -3.10 35.20 9.37
N ASN A 394 -2.15 34.34 9.73
CA ASN A 394 -1.88 33.91 11.09
C ASN A 394 -0.43 34.34 11.42
N PRO A 395 -0.07 34.69 12.66
CA PRO A 395 1.32 34.93 13.07
C PRO A 395 2.33 33.84 12.64
N ASN A 396 1.86 32.62 12.32
CA ASN A 396 2.69 31.50 11.87
C ASN A 396 2.71 31.29 10.33
N GLY A 397 2.10 32.17 9.53
CA GLY A 397 2.12 32.10 8.06
C GLY A 397 0.75 32.28 7.39
N ASN A 398 0.74 32.28 6.06
CA ASN A 398 -0.48 32.41 5.25
C ASN A 398 -1.12 31.04 5.03
N PHE A 399 -2.28 30.82 5.63
CA PHE A 399 -3.02 29.58 5.50
C PHE A 399 -4.08 29.68 4.41
N THR A 400 -4.14 28.65 3.57
CA THR A 400 -5.14 28.51 2.52
C THR A 400 -6.06 27.34 2.84
N HIS A 401 -7.37 27.57 2.72
CA HIS A 401 -8.36 26.51 2.90
C HIS A 401 -8.13 25.37 1.87
N ILE A 402 -8.06 24.14 2.34
CA ILE A 402 -7.98 22.97 1.47
C ILE A 402 -9.35 22.75 0.84
N ASN A 403 -9.47 23.17 -0.41
CA ASN A 403 -10.67 23.03 -1.22
C ASN A 403 -10.35 22.32 -2.55
N LYS A 404 -11.35 22.27 -3.43
CA LYS A 404 -11.23 21.71 -4.79
C LYS A 404 -10.18 22.37 -5.68
N ASP A 405 -9.77 23.61 -5.38
CA ASP A 405 -8.81 24.38 -6.18
C ASP A 405 -7.35 24.04 -5.81
N ILE A 406 -7.13 23.37 -4.67
CA ILE A 406 -5.83 22.86 -4.24
C ILE A 406 -5.75 21.36 -4.59
N ASN A 407 -4.83 20.99 -5.48
CA ASN A 407 -4.58 19.60 -5.83
C ASN A 407 -3.59 18.97 -4.84
N LEU A 408 -4.10 18.13 -3.94
CA LEU A 408 -3.27 17.38 -3.00
C LEU A 408 -2.75 16.08 -3.63
N THR A 409 -1.49 15.73 -3.35
CA THR A 409 -0.94 14.44 -3.75
C THR A 409 -1.54 13.30 -2.92
N SER A 410 -1.45 12.06 -3.41
CA SER A 410 -1.94 10.87 -2.68
C SER A 410 -1.33 10.74 -1.28
N ILE A 411 -0.05 11.11 -1.12
CA ILE A 411 0.64 11.05 0.17
C ILE A 411 0.10 12.12 1.11
N GLN A 412 -0.06 13.34 0.64
CA GLN A 412 -0.66 14.45 1.39
C GLN A 412 -2.08 14.09 1.87
N GLN A 413 -2.90 13.52 0.98
CA GLN A 413 -4.23 13.04 1.33
C GLN A 413 -4.19 11.93 2.39
N ALA A 414 -3.25 10.99 2.29
CA ALA A 414 -3.07 9.93 3.27
C ALA A 414 -2.63 10.46 4.65
N VAL A 415 -1.75 11.48 4.69
CA VAL A 415 -1.36 12.17 5.92
C VAL A 415 -2.55 12.86 6.58
N ILE A 416 -3.36 13.60 5.81
CA ILE A 416 -4.59 14.25 6.32
C ILE A 416 -5.54 13.21 6.95
N LEU A 417 -5.78 12.08 6.27
CA LEU A 417 -6.63 11.02 6.82
C LEU A 417 -6.01 10.32 8.05
N ALA A 418 -4.68 10.20 8.11
CA ALA A 418 -4.01 9.66 9.28
C ALA A 418 -4.08 10.60 10.49
N GLN A 419 -3.98 11.91 10.28
CA GLN A 419 -4.23 12.91 11.32
C GLN A 419 -5.69 12.85 11.81
N CYS A 420 -6.65 12.70 10.89
CA CYS A 420 -8.07 12.47 11.24
C CYS A 420 -8.25 11.22 12.11
N LEU A 421 -7.62 10.11 11.73
CA LEU A 421 -7.65 8.86 12.49
C LEU A 421 -7.00 9.01 13.88
N HIS A 422 -5.89 9.75 13.97
CA HIS A 422 -5.22 10.04 15.23
C HIS A 422 -6.11 10.87 16.17
N LEU A 423 -6.76 11.92 15.65
CA LEU A 423 -7.72 12.74 16.39
C LEU A 423 -8.85 11.90 17.00
N GLN A 424 -9.42 10.97 16.21
CA GLN A 424 -10.47 10.08 16.68
C GLN A 424 -10.08 9.31 17.96
N ARG A 425 -8.81 8.89 18.07
CA ARG A 425 -8.32 8.10 19.21
C ARG A 425 -7.89 8.95 20.41
N ARG A 426 -7.48 10.19 20.17
CA ARG A 426 -7.10 11.15 21.23
C ARG A 426 -8.33 11.75 21.90
N SER A 427 -9.35 12.06 21.12
CA SER A 427 -10.52 12.78 21.56
C SER A 427 -11.33 11.97 22.57
N ARG A 428 -11.87 12.65 23.59
CA ARG A 428 -12.89 12.06 24.47
C ARG A 428 -14.14 11.79 23.64
N ASP A 429 -14.89 10.74 23.97
CA ASP A 429 -16.21 10.45 23.38
C ASP A 429 -17.24 11.49 23.86
N ASP A 430 -17.10 12.71 23.36
CA ASP A 430 -18.02 13.83 23.55
C ASP A 430 -18.48 14.32 22.16
N GLU A 431 -19.70 14.87 22.08
CA GLU A 431 -20.30 15.28 20.82
C GLU A 431 -19.48 16.35 20.11
N LEU A 432 -18.81 17.25 20.86
CA LEU A 432 -18.02 18.34 20.29
C LEU A 432 -16.77 17.84 19.57
N SER A 433 -16.09 16.84 20.13
CA SER A 433 -14.83 16.32 19.58
C SER A 433 -15.04 15.56 18.27
N GLY A 434 -16.22 14.97 18.09
CA GLY A 434 -16.63 14.37 16.83
C GLY A 434 -16.64 15.37 15.67
N TRP A 435 -16.91 16.65 15.93
CA TRP A 435 -16.92 17.68 14.86
C TRP A 435 -15.53 18.10 14.41
N GLU A 436 -14.49 17.86 15.20
CA GLU A 436 -13.10 18.18 14.83
C GLU A 436 -12.56 17.27 13.70
N MET A 437 -13.20 16.11 13.48
CA MET A 437 -12.86 15.19 12.39
C MET A 437 -13.40 15.65 11.03
N ALA A 438 -14.54 16.35 11.02
CA ALA A 438 -15.28 16.70 9.81
C ALA A 438 -14.44 17.49 8.79
N PRO A 439 -13.63 18.50 9.20
CA PRO A 439 -12.79 19.27 8.28
C PRO A 439 -11.81 18.42 7.47
N TYR A 440 -11.24 17.37 8.09
CA TYR A 440 -10.29 16.48 7.43
C TYR A 440 -10.96 15.60 6.36
N ILE A 441 -12.14 15.06 6.68
CA ILE A 441 -12.92 14.24 5.76
C ILE A 441 -13.41 15.10 4.58
N GLU A 442 -13.92 16.29 4.88
CA GLU A 442 -14.47 17.23 3.89
C GLU A 442 -13.39 17.75 2.94
N ALA A 443 -12.20 18.05 3.46
CA ALA A 443 -11.04 18.43 2.66
C ALA A 443 -10.73 17.37 1.59
N ILE A 444 -10.70 16.08 1.95
CA ILE A 444 -10.46 14.99 1.00
C ILE A 444 -11.63 14.78 0.04
N HIS A 445 -12.87 14.92 0.50
CA HIS A 445 -14.04 14.82 -0.39
C HIS A 445 -14.15 15.96 -1.41
N SER A 446 -13.53 17.11 -1.13
CA SER A 446 -13.43 18.22 -2.08
C SER A 446 -12.45 17.96 -3.23
N GLN A 447 -11.53 16.99 -3.08
CA GLN A 447 -10.50 16.69 -4.07
C GLN A 447 -11.06 15.97 -5.29
N HIS A 448 -10.58 16.36 -6.47
CA HIS A 448 -10.96 15.75 -7.75
C HIS A 448 -10.17 14.47 -8.06
N GLN A 449 -8.92 14.38 -7.61
CA GLN A 449 -8.04 13.23 -7.83
C GLN A 449 -7.81 12.49 -6.51
N VAL A 450 -8.52 11.38 -6.32
CA VAL A 450 -8.36 10.54 -5.12
C VAL A 450 -8.20 9.09 -5.56
N CYS A 451 -7.13 8.42 -5.13
CA CYS A 451 -6.98 7.00 -5.43
C CYS A 451 -8.06 6.21 -4.69
N TYR A 452 -8.49 5.08 -5.26
CA TYR A 452 -9.62 4.30 -4.73
C TYR A 452 -9.46 3.94 -3.25
N THR A 453 -8.25 3.58 -2.81
CA THR A 453 -7.95 3.23 -1.41
C THR A 453 -8.14 4.41 -0.46
N ILE A 454 -7.64 5.60 -0.82
CA ILE A 454 -7.80 6.83 -0.02
C ILE A 454 -9.27 7.23 0.02
N SER A 455 -9.98 7.18 -1.12
CA SER A 455 -11.42 7.49 -1.19
C SER A 455 -12.22 6.53 -0.31
N SER A 456 -11.95 5.23 -0.41
CA SER A 456 -12.62 4.21 0.39
C SER A 456 -12.39 4.40 1.89
N PHE A 457 -11.15 4.74 2.28
CA PHE A 457 -10.83 5.00 3.68
C PHE A 457 -11.49 6.28 4.21
N CYS A 458 -11.50 7.35 3.41
CA CYS A 458 -12.21 8.58 3.73
C CYS A 458 -13.72 8.33 3.90
N ASP A 459 -14.33 7.55 3.00
CA ASP A 459 -15.73 7.16 3.09
C ASP A 459 -16.01 6.31 4.34
N ILE A 460 -15.12 5.39 4.73
CA ILE A 460 -15.26 4.62 5.98
C ILE A 460 -15.24 5.53 7.21
N LEU A 461 -14.30 6.50 7.28
CA LEU A 461 -14.25 7.47 8.37
C LEU A 461 -15.53 8.30 8.41
N ARG A 462 -16.03 8.73 7.26
CA ARG A 462 -17.29 9.45 7.15
C ARG A 462 -18.49 8.64 7.59
N ILE A 463 -18.61 7.38 7.15
CA ILE A 463 -19.70 6.49 7.53
C ILE A 463 -19.73 6.33 9.04
N ARG A 464 -18.57 6.08 9.67
CA ARG A 464 -18.47 5.96 11.12
C ARG A 464 -18.93 7.24 11.81
N TRP A 465 -18.46 8.39 11.34
CA TRP A 465 -18.82 9.69 11.89
C TRP A 465 -20.30 10.05 11.72
N GLU A 466 -20.89 9.81 10.54
CA GLU A 466 -22.29 10.14 10.26
C GLU A 466 -23.28 9.13 10.85
N SER A 467 -22.84 7.89 11.14
CA SER A 467 -23.70 6.83 11.66
C SER A 467 -24.21 7.07 13.08
N THR A 468 -23.50 7.89 13.86
CA THR A 468 -23.87 8.26 15.24
C THR A 468 -24.98 9.31 15.28
N ARG A 469 -25.34 9.92 14.15
CA ARG A 469 -26.18 11.11 14.09
C ARG A 469 -27.47 10.85 13.32
N SER A 470 -28.61 11.13 13.94
CA SER A 470 -29.94 10.78 13.40
C SER A 470 -30.19 11.33 11.98
N ARG A 471 -29.82 12.58 11.70
CA ARG A 471 -30.07 13.26 10.42
C ARG A 471 -29.16 12.82 9.26
N THR A 472 -28.04 12.17 9.54
CA THR A 472 -27.07 11.71 8.52
C THR A 472 -26.92 10.19 8.47
N LYS A 473 -27.53 9.46 9.42
CA LYS A 473 -27.45 8.00 9.50
C LYS A 473 -27.93 7.28 8.23
N GLN A 474 -28.99 7.79 7.59
CA GLN A 474 -29.48 7.25 6.32
C GLN A 474 -28.43 7.36 5.22
N ARG A 475 -27.77 8.52 5.11
CA ARG A 475 -26.67 8.71 4.16
C ARG A 475 -25.50 7.79 4.45
N ALA A 476 -25.09 7.67 5.71
CA ALA A 476 -24.04 6.73 6.12
C ALA A 476 -24.35 5.29 5.69
N LEU A 477 -25.60 4.85 5.86
CA LEU A 477 -26.04 3.51 5.43
C LEU A 477 -25.92 3.33 3.91
N MET A 478 -26.36 4.32 3.12
CA MET A 478 -26.27 4.23 1.65
C MET A 478 -24.82 4.29 1.16
N MET A 479 -23.97 5.11 1.78
CA MET A 479 -22.54 5.14 1.49
C MET A 479 -21.89 3.78 1.76
N MET A 480 -22.24 3.14 2.88
CA MET A 480 -21.77 1.80 3.22
C MET A 480 -22.22 0.77 2.18
N ASP A 481 -23.50 0.79 1.79
CA ASP A 481 -24.02 -0.10 0.74
C ASP A 481 -23.29 0.13 -0.59
N LYS A 482 -23.00 1.38 -0.97
CA LYS A 482 -22.20 1.66 -2.18
C LYS A 482 -20.77 1.15 -2.07
N LEU A 483 -20.09 1.29 -0.94
CA LEU A 483 -18.74 0.75 -0.75
C LEU A 483 -18.72 -0.78 -0.87
N VAL A 484 -19.66 -1.46 -0.20
CA VAL A 484 -19.80 -2.91 -0.25
C VAL A 484 -20.14 -3.36 -1.67
N ARG A 485 -21.06 -2.69 -2.35
CA ARG A 485 -21.40 -2.97 -3.75
C ARG A 485 -20.27 -2.63 -4.69
N ALA A 486 -19.49 -1.57 -4.49
CA ALA A 486 -18.34 -1.27 -5.34
C ALA A 486 -17.31 -2.42 -5.26
N ARG A 487 -17.09 -2.94 -4.06
CA ARG A 487 -16.24 -4.12 -3.86
C ARG A 487 -16.79 -5.39 -4.52
N LEU A 488 -18.11 -5.61 -4.48
CA LEU A 488 -18.78 -6.80 -5.03
C LEU A 488 -19.12 -6.70 -6.54
N LYS A 489 -19.49 -5.53 -7.06
CA LYS A 489 -19.91 -5.33 -8.45
C LYS A 489 -18.76 -5.56 -9.43
N TRP A 490 -17.51 -5.34 -9.04
CA TRP A 490 -16.38 -5.76 -9.87
C TRP A 490 -16.31 -7.29 -10.02
N ALA A 491 -16.70 -8.06 -8.99
CA ALA A 491 -16.83 -9.51 -9.11
C ALA A 491 -18.02 -9.89 -10.02
N LEU A 492 -19.15 -9.19 -9.93
CA LEU A 492 -20.35 -9.51 -10.72
C LEU A 492 -20.28 -9.05 -12.18
N VAL A 493 -19.57 -7.98 -12.52
CA VAL A 493 -19.40 -7.52 -13.92
C VAL A 493 -18.56 -8.52 -14.74
N HIS A 494 -17.77 -9.38 -14.08
CA HIS A 494 -17.06 -10.49 -14.73
C HIS A 494 -17.74 -11.86 -14.50
N ILE A 495 -18.85 -11.90 -13.75
CA ILE A 495 -19.72 -13.07 -13.60
C ILE A 495 -21.05 -12.75 -14.31
N GLY A 496 -21.02 -12.81 -15.64
CA GLY A 496 -22.22 -12.87 -16.47
C GLY A 496 -21.87 -12.82 -17.97
N PRO A 497 -22.19 -13.86 -18.76
CA PRO A 497 -23.51 -14.50 -18.74
C PRO A 497 -23.44 -16.04 -18.61
N LEU A 498 -23.63 -16.55 -17.39
CA LEU A 498 -24.08 -17.94 -17.16
C LEU A 498 -25.38 -18.03 -16.34
N ALA A 499 -26.07 -16.89 -16.15
CA ALA A 499 -27.40 -16.83 -15.52
C ALA A 499 -28.50 -16.45 -16.53
N LYS A 500 -28.36 -16.94 -17.77
CA LYS A 500 -29.46 -17.10 -18.74
C LYS A 500 -29.36 -18.50 -19.32
N LEU A 501 -29.77 -19.48 -18.53
CA LEU A 501 -30.42 -20.73 -18.93
C LEU A 501 -31.13 -21.32 -17.70
#